data_AF-A0A9C7SBW3-F1
#
_entry.id   AF-A0A9C7SBW3-F1
#
_cell.length_a   1.000
_cell.length_b   1.000
_cell.length_c   1.000
_cell.angle_alpha   90.00
_cell.angle_beta   90.00
_cell.angle_gamma   90.00
#
_symmetry.space_group_name_H-M   'P 1'
#
loop_
_entity.id
_entity.type
_entity.pdbx_description
1 polymer ?
#
loop_
_entity_poly.entity_id
_entity_poly.type
_entity_poly.pdbx_seq_one_letter_code
_entity_poly.pdbx_strand_id
1 'polypeptide(L)'
;MDKRVADSSKKGLGIAGRLAQSFIHSPLSPLFYFTLLGLGFMGMMFTPRQEDPQISVPMVDIFVNYPGASSQQVASMIANPLEKLMSEVKGIEHVYSASQRGSAMVTVQFIVGEDMGKSLVKLYDKLESNKDKIPPGATPPLVKPKAVDDVPIVTLTLWSKEMDDSDLRLLSLDVMQRLKAVKNTSQTFITGGRPEQIRVEVDPARLAGFNLTLDQLAHTISSANGELDAGSIESGKSSFDVYTGSFLKTASDIENLVIGTKGGSVIYVRDVADVIEGPQETKNVVSFYTGPAYQGDTSLVPDGAPA
;
A
#
# COMPACT_ATOMS: atom_id res chain seq x y z
N MET A 1 87.02 28.71 34.93
CA MET A 1 85.99 29.57 35.53
C MET A 1 85.10 30.06 34.42
N ASP A 2 84.03 29.33 34.10
CA ASP A 2 82.84 29.94 33.51
C ASP A 2 81.63 29.02 33.71
N LYS A 3 80.79 29.38 34.68
CA LYS A 3 79.50 28.76 34.98
C LYS A 3 78.49 29.36 34.00
N ARG A 4 78.24 28.71 32.86
CA ARG A 4 77.10 29.05 31.96
C ARG A 4 76.39 27.82 31.41
N VAL A 5 76.10 26.84 32.26
CA VAL A 5 75.12 25.78 31.97
C VAL A 5 74.23 25.59 33.18
N ALA A 6 73.48 26.63 33.54
CA ALA A 6 72.42 26.54 34.56
C ALA A 6 71.57 27.81 34.53
N ASP A 7 70.79 28.03 33.47
CA ASP A 7 69.49 28.69 33.65
C ASP A 7 68.55 28.43 32.44
N SER A 8 67.89 27.28 32.48
CA SER A 8 66.62 27.10 31.77
C SER A 8 65.52 27.03 32.84
N SER A 9 65.35 28.15 33.54
CA SER A 9 64.22 28.42 34.42
C SER A 9 62.90 28.00 33.78
N LYS A 10 62.30 26.95 34.35
CA LYS A 10 60.88 26.59 34.38
C LYS A 10 59.98 27.41 33.44
N LYS A 11 59.94 27.03 32.16
CA LYS A 11 58.76 27.32 31.34
C LYS A 11 57.62 26.52 31.96
N GLY A 12 56.78 27.17 32.76
CA GLY A 12 55.67 26.52 33.44
C GLY A 12 54.91 25.69 32.41
N LEU A 13 54.70 24.41 32.71
CA LEU A 13 53.98 23.51 31.81
C LEU A 13 52.68 24.22 31.38
N GLY A 14 52.45 24.29 30.06
CA GLY A 14 51.17 24.74 29.52
C GLY A 14 50.05 23.80 29.94
N ILE A 15 48.80 24.13 29.62
CA ILE A 15 47.62 23.34 30.04
C ILE A 15 47.76 21.87 29.66
N ALA A 16 48.20 21.57 28.43
CA ALA A 16 48.46 20.21 27.96
C ALA A 16 49.58 19.49 28.73
N GLY A 17 50.66 20.20 29.07
CA GLY A 17 51.78 19.63 29.83
C GLY A 17 51.41 19.32 31.29
N ARG A 18 50.56 20.16 31.91
CA ARG A 18 50.03 19.91 33.26
C ARG A 18 49.09 18.70 33.27
N LEU A 19 48.23 18.58 32.25
CA LEU A 19 47.36 17.41 32.10
C LEU A 19 48.19 16.14 31.89
N ALA A 20 49.15 16.14 30.97
CA ALA A 20 50.01 14.97 30.75
C ALA A 20 50.77 14.57 32.03
N GLN A 21 51.33 15.53 32.78
CA GLN A 21 52.01 15.27 34.04
C GLN A 21 51.08 14.62 35.09
N SER A 22 49.80 15.03 35.14
CA SER A 22 48.81 14.46 36.06
C SER A 22 48.41 13.01 35.72
N PHE A 23 48.48 12.60 34.46
CA PHE A 23 48.11 11.24 34.04
C PHE A 23 49.31 10.28 33.97
N ILE A 24 50.51 10.76 33.63
CA ILE A 24 51.65 9.87 33.33
C ILE A 24 52.16 9.04 34.53
N HIS A 25 51.95 9.50 35.76
CA HIS A 25 52.29 8.78 37.00
C HIS A 25 51.07 8.33 37.80
N SER A 26 49.85 8.49 37.26
CA SER A 26 48.63 8.18 38.01
C SER A 26 48.23 6.71 37.83
N PRO A 27 48.02 5.95 38.91
CA PRO A 27 47.49 4.58 38.84
C PRO A 27 46.04 4.55 38.31
N LEU A 28 45.38 5.70 38.20
CA LEU A 28 44.03 5.81 37.65
C LEU A 28 44.01 5.74 36.12
N SER A 29 45.13 6.01 35.42
CA SER A 29 45.14 6.04 33.96
C SER A 29 44.83 4.68 33.30
N PRO A 30 45.39 3.54 33.76
CA PRO A 30 44.97 2.22 33.28
C PRO A 30 43.49 1.92 33.58
N LEU A 31 42.98 2.31 34.75
CA LEU A 31 41.57 2.13 35.10
C LEU A 31 40.66 2.92 34.16
N PHE A 32 40.98 4.19 33.90
CA PHE A 32 40.27 5.02 32.93
C PHE A 32 40.30 4.41 31.53
N TYR A 33 41.45 3.88 31.10
CA TYR A 33 41.56 3.19 29.81
C TYR A 33 40.61 2.00 29.71
N PHE A 34 40.61 1.10 30.71
CA PHE A 34 39.70 -0.05 30.71
C PHE A 34 38.23 0.35 30.84
N THR A 35 37.92 1.41 31.59
CA THR A 35 36.56 1.94 31.66
C THR A 35 36.10 2.48 30.30
N LEU A 36 36.93 3.23 29.58
CA LEU A 36 36.60 3.73 28.24
C LEU A 36 36.47 2.58 27.22
N LEU A 37 37.33 1.57 27.32
CA LEU A 37 37.26 0.38 26.47
C LEU A 37 35.97 -0.42 26.76
N GLY A 38 35.61 -0.56 28.04
CA GLY A 38 34.35 -1.17 28.47
C GLY A 38 33.13 -0.39 27.99
N LEU A 39 33.14 0.95 28.08
CA LEU A 39 32.09 1.81 27.55
C LEU A 39 31.99 1.72 26.02
N GLY A 40 33.12 1.61 25.31
CA GLY A 40 33.15 1.40 23.87
C GLY A 40 32.59 0.05 23.45
N PHE A 41 32.95 -1.02 24.18
CA PHE A 41 32.39 -2.36 23.98
C PHE A 41 30.89 -2.39 24.27
N MET A 42 30.46 -1.74 25.36
CA MET A 42 29.06 -1.55 25.69
C MET A 42 28.33 -0.81 24.55
N GLY A 43 28.91 0.29 24.05
CA GLY A 43 28.40 1.00 22.88
C GLY A 43 28.22 0.08 21.67
N MET A 44 29.23 -0.71 21.31
CA MET A 44 29.14 -1.65 20.19
C MET A 44 28.06 -2.73 20.36
N MET A 45 27.80 -3.20 21.58
CA MET A 45 26.75 -4.17 21.89
C MET A 45 25.34 -3.56 21.82
N PHE A 46 25.19 -2.30 22.26
CA PHE A 46 23.87 -1.67 22.42
C PHE A 46 23.47 -0.73 21.27
N THR A 47 24.40 -0.28 20.43
CA THR A 47 24.07 0.56 19.27
C THR A 47 23.29 -0.26 18.23
N PRO A 48 22.05 0.14 17.89
CA PRO A 48 21.29 -0.50 16.83
C PRO A 48 22.05 -0.45 15.51
N ARG A 49 22.07 -1.57 14.78
CA ARG A 49 22.68 -1.67 13.46
C ARG A 49 21.61 -1.50 12.38
N GLN A 50 21.92 -0.72 11.36
CA GLN A 50 21.12 -0.56 10.15
C GLN A 50 22.00 -0.90 8.95
N GLU A 51 21.38 -1.46 7.90
CA GLU A 51 22.06 -1.80 6.64
C GLU A 51 22.40 -0.53 5.85
N ASP A 52 21.40 0.35 5.72
CA ASP A 52 21.51 1.63 5.03
C ASP A 52 21.41 2.82 5.99
N PRO A 53 21.99 3.98 5.63
CA PRO A 53 21.72 5.23 6.33
C PRO A 53 20.25 5.60 6.17
N GLN A 54 19.63 6.08 7.25
CA GLN A 54 18.25 6.53 7.20
C GLN A 54 18.12 7.82 6.37
N ILE A 55 17.59 7.70 5.15
CA ILE A 55 17.24 8.82 4.28
C ILE A 55 15.72 8.97 4.24
N SER A 56 15.22 10.19 4.52
CA SER A 56 13.80 10.50 4.40
C SER A 56 13.57 11.26 3.11
N VAL A 57 13.07 10.57 2.10
CA VAL A 57 12.63 11.18 0.83
C VAL A 57 11.12 11.05 0.76
N PRO A 58 10.36 12.11 1.07
CA PRO A 58 8.91 12.03 1.00
C PRO A 58 8.48 11.92 -0.46
N MET A 59 7.83 10.81 -0.80
CA MET A 59 7.26 10.58 -2.13
C MET A 59 5.76 10.43 -2.03
N VAL A 60 5.04 10.81 -3.08
CA VAL A 60 3.58 10.72 -3.13
C VAL A 60 3.16 10.35 -4.54
N ASP A 61 2.42 9.25 -4.67
CA ASP A 61 1.79 8.86 -5.92
C ASP A 61 0.36 9.41 -5.97
N ILE A 62 0.01 10.09 -7.06
CA ILE A 62 -1.31 10.64 -7.31
C ILE A 62 -1.91 9.89 -8.50
N PHE A 63 -2.99 9.14 -8.25
CA PHE A 63 -3.71 8.40 -9.29
C PHE A 63 -4.97 9.15 -9.71
N VAL A 64 -5.17 9.31 -11.01
CA VAL A 64 -6.38 9.90 -11.57
C VAL A 64 -6.88 9.01 -12.70
N ASN A 65 -8.12 8.52 -12.57
CA ASN A 65 -8.75 7.74 -13.62
C ASN A 65 -9.50 8.68 -14.56
N TYR A 66 -9.40 8.44 -15.86
CA TYR A 66 -10.18 9.12 -16.89
C TYR A 66 -10.76 8.10 -17.88
N PRO A 67 -11.76 7.31 -17.46
CA PRO A 67 -12.25 6.16 -18.21
C PRO A 67 -12.67 6.54 -19.64
N GLY A 68 -12.30 5.70 -20.60
CA GLY A 68 -12.62 5.91 -22.02
C GLY A 68 -11.63 6.79 -22.80
N ALA A 69 -10.77 7.57 -22.13
CA ALA A 69 -9.77 8.39 -22.80
C ALA A 69 -8.55 7.58 -23.31
N SER A 70 -7.99 7.98 -24.46
CA SER A 70 -6.73 7.42 -24.97
C SER A 70 -5.54 7.83 -24.11
N SER A 71 -4.41 7.11 -24.18
CA SER A 71 -3.21 7.47 -23.41
C SER A 71 -2.70 8.89 -23.73
N GLN A 72 -2.83 9.33 -24.98
CA GLN A 72 -2.46 10.70 -25.39
C GLN A 72 -3.41 11.75 -24.80
N GLN A 73 -4.70 11.47 -24.73
CA GLN A 73 -5.68 12.37 -24.10
C GLN A 73 -5.46 12.43 -22.58
N VAL A 74 -5.19 11.28 -21.95
CA VAL A 74 -4.86 11.21 -20.52
C VAL A 74 -3.59 12.03 -20.24
N ALA A 75 -2.56 11.89 -21.07
CA ALA A 75 -1.33 12.66 -20.92
C ALA A 75 -1.58 14.17 -21.00
N SER A 76 -2.32 14.62 -22.02
CA SER A 76 -2.54 16.06 -22.26
C SER A 76 -3.55 16.70 -21.29
N MET A 77 -4.58 15.96 -20.88
CA MET A 77 -5.69 16.50 -20.06
C MET A 77 -5.50 16.26 -18.56
N ILE A 78 -4.73 15.25 -18.17
CA ILE A 78 -4.57 14.86 -16.76
C ILE A 78 -3.11 14.94 -16.31
N ALA A 79 -2.22 14.17 -16.94
CA ALA A 79 -0.85 14.02 -16.44
C ALA A 79 -0.04 15.33 -16.55
N ASN A 80 0.03 15.95 -17.72
CA ASN A 80 0.82 17.17 -17.93
C ASN A 80 0.30 18.36 -17.09
N PRO A 81 -1.04 18.63 -17.00
CA PRO A 81 -1.54 19.68 -16.13
C PRO A 81 -1.26 19.41 -14.65
N LEU A 82 -1.42 18.16 -14.21
CA LEU A 82 -1.16 17.77 -12.82
C LEU A 82 0.32 17.86 -12.47
N GLU A 83 1.21 17.39 -13.36
CA GLU A 83 2.66 17.52 -13.22
C GLU A 83 3.08 18.98 -13.07
N LYS A 84 2.59 19.85 -13.96
CA LYS A 84 2.85 21.30 -13.89
C LYS A 84 2.32 21.89 -12.59
N LEU A 85 1.10 21.54 -12.19
CA LEU A 85 0.50 22.03 -10.95
C LEU A 85 1.31 21.61 -9.71
N MET A 86 1.76 20.36 -9.67
CA MET A 86 2.58 19.85 -8.58
C MET A 86 3.95 20.52 -8.57
N SER A 87 4.59 20.75 -9.73
CA SER A 87 5.90 21.40 -9.79
C SER A 87 5.96 22.81 -9.17
N GLU A 88 4.81 23.48 -8.99
CA GLU A 88 4.71 24.79 -8.35
C GLU A 88 4.73 24.73 -6.80
N VAL A 89 4.60 23.54 -6.19
CA VAL A 89 4.55 23.40 -4.73
C VAL A 89 5.96 23.46 -4.16
N LYS A 90 6.14 24.35 -3.17
CA LYS A 90 7.44 24.54 -2.49
C LYS A 90 7.88 23.27 -1.78
N GLY A 91 9.12 22.85 -2.06
CA GLY A 91 9.76 21.69 -1.44
C GLY A 91 9.70 20.43 -2.29
N ILE A 92 9.10 20.48 -3.47
CA ILE A 92 9.20 19.42 -4.48
C ILE A 92 10.51 19.56 -5.24
N GLU A 93 11.22 18.45 -5.40
CA GLU A 93 12.46 18.34 -6.17
C GLU A 93 12.17 17.79 -7.57
N HIS A 94 11.38 16.73 -7.67
CA HIS A 94 11.03 16.08 -8.93
C HIS A 94 9.56 15.72 -9.00
N VAL A 95 9.01 15.78 -10.20
CA VAL A 95 7.68 15.26 -10.52
C VAL A 95 7.81 14.40 -11.77
N TYR A 96 7.31 13.17 -11.69
CA TYR A 96 7.27 12.23 -12.80
C TYR A 96 5.81 11.89 -13.10
N SER A 97 5.52 11.60 -14.37
CA SER A 97 4.19 11.18 -14.77
C SER A 97 4.24 10.00 -15.72
N ALA A 98 3.28 9.09 -15.55
CA ALA A 98 3.04 7.95 -16.43
C ALA A 98 1.56 7.92 -16.80
N SER A 99 1.28 7.80 -18.10
CA SER A 99 -0.08 7.76 -18.63
C SER A 99 -0.33 6.47 -19.37
N GLN A 100 -1.46 5.83 -19.06
CA GLN A 100 -1.98 4.70 -19.80
C GLN A 100 -3.43 4.97 -20.19
N ARG A 101 -4.01 4.09 -21.02
CA ARG A 101 -5.40 4.25 -21.44
C ARG A 101 -6.31 4.26 -20.20
N GLY A 102 -7.09 5.32 -20.05
CA GLY A 102 -8.04 5.46 -18.95
C GLY A 102 -7.47 5.87 -17.58
N SER A 103 -6.16 6.05 -17.39
CA SER A 103 -5.60 6.46 -16.09
C SER A 103 -4.21 7.09 -16.18
N ALA A 104 -3.93 8.05 -15.30
CA ALA A 104 -2.60 8.64 -15.08
C ALA A 104 -2.11 8.37 -13.65
N MET A 105 -0.80 8.22 -13.51
CA MET A 105 -0.08 8.22 -12.23
C MET A 105 0.94 9.35 -12.27
N VAL A 106 0.92 10.23 -11.27
CA VAL A 106 1.89 11.31 -11.09
C VAL A 106 2.61 11.10 -9.76
N THR A 107 3.92 10.87 -9.81
CA THR A 107 4.77 10.69 -8.64
C THR A 107 5.46 12.00 -8.31
N VAL A 108 5.23 12.49 -7.10
CA VAL A 108 5.81 13.72 -6.57
C VAL A 108 6.88 13.35 -5.55
N GLN A 109 8.09 13.86 -5.76
CA GLN A 109 9.22 13.68 -4.86
C GLN A 109 9.59 15.01 -4.21
N PHE A 110 9.56 15.06 -2.88
CA PHE A 110 10.02 16.19 -2.10
C PHE A 110 11.53 16.16 -1.87
N ILE A 111 12.11 17.32 -1.57
CA ILE A 111 13.51 17.49 -1.19
C ILE A 111 13.81 16.61 0.03
N VAL A 112 14.97 15.94 0.00
CA VAL A 112 15.45 15.10 1.09
C VAL A 112 15.46 15.86 2.42
N GLY A 113 14.87 15.25 3.45
CA GLY A 113 14.79 15.84 4.80
C GLY A 113 13.57 16.72 5.07
N GLU A 114 12.69 16.96 4.09
CA GLU A 114 11.35 17.51 4.36
C GLU A 114 10.51 16.55 5.20
N ASP A 115 9.61 17.12 6.01
CA ASP A 115 8.68 16.35 6.82
C ASP A 115 7.51 15.85 5.96
N MET A 116 7.27 14.53 5.95
CA MET A 116 6.22 13.91 5.14
C MET A 116 4.83 14.49 5.43
N GLY A 117 4.48 14.70 6.71
CA GLY A 117 3.17 15.22 7.09
C GLY A 117 2.93 16.63 6.55
N LYS A 118 3.90 17.54 6.75
CA LYS A 118 3.83 18.91 6.21
C LYS A 118 3.82 18.93 4.70
N SER A 119 4.60 18.07 4.05
CA SER A 119 4.63 17.94 2.59
C SER A 119 3.29 17.46 2.02
N LEU A 120 2.65 16.49 2.69
CA LEU A 120 1.31 16.04 2.32
C LEU A 120 0.27 17.16 2.45
N VAL A 121 0.31 17.94 3.53
CA VAL A 121 -0.61 19.09 3.68
C VAL A 121 -0.45 20.08 2.53
N LYS A 122 0.79 20.48 2.19
CA LYS A 122 1.06 21.37 1.05
C LYS A 122 0.51 20.81 -0.27
N LEU A 123 0.67 19.50 -0.50
CA LEU A 123 0.20 18.81 -1.69
C LEU A 123 -1.33 18.77 -1.75
N TYR A 124 -1.98 18.40 -0.65
CA TYR A 124 -3.44 18.39 -0.56
C TYR A 124 -4.03 19.79 -0.73
N ASP A 125 -3.45 20.83 -0.10
CA ASP A 125 -3.89 22.21 -0.26
C ASP A 125 -3.82 22.65 -1.74
N LYS A 126 -2.75 22.26 -2.45
CA LYS A 126 -2.59 22.55 -3.88
C LYS A 126 -3.61 21.81 -4.75
N LEU A 127 -3.85 20.53 -4.46
CA LEU A 127 -4.86 19.74 -5.18
C LEU A 127 -6.27 20.29 -4.94
N GLU A 128 -6.62 20.54 -3.67
CA GLU A 128 -7.94 21.02 -3.26
C GLU A 128 -8.26 22.38 -3.88
N SER A 129 -7.31 23.31 -3.85
CA SER A 129 -7.45 24.65 -4.43
C SER A 129 -7.55 24.68 -5.95
N ASN A 130 -7.34 23.54 -6.63
CA ASN A 130 -7.38 23.42 -8.09
C ASN A 130 -8.32 22.30 -8.55
N LYS A 131 -9.24 21.83 -7.69
CA LYS A 131 -10.22 20.80 -8.04
C LYS A 131 -11.13 21.18 -9.20
N ASP A 132 -11.38 22.48 -9.36
CA ASP A 132 -12.15 23.06 -10.48
C ASP A 132 -11.51 22.82 -11.85
N LYS A 133 -10.20 22.54 -11.89
CA LYS A 133 -9.45 22.28 -13.13
C LYS A 133 -9.48 20.82 -13.56
N ILE A 134 -10.06 19.92 -12.77
CA ILE A 134 -10.17 18.51 -13.12
C ILE A 134 -11.18 18.37 -14.26
N PRO A 135 -10.80 17.76 -15.40
CA PRO A 135 -11.71 17.58 -16.52
C PRO A 135 -12.97 16.80 -16.15
N PRO A 136 -14.13 17.12 -16.73
CA PRO A 136 -15.35 16.34 -16.52
C PRO A 136 -15.14 14.89 -16.99
N GLY A 137 -15.59 13.94 -16.18
CA GLY A 137 -15.42 12.50 -16.41
C GLY A 137 -14.12 11.91 -15.84
N ALA A 138 -13.20 12.73 -15.33
CA ALA A 138 -12.09 12.24 -14.53
C ALA A 138 -12.52 12.03 -13.06
N THR A 139 -11.97 11.00 -12.40
CA THR A 139 -12.21 10.76 -10.99
C THR A 139 -11.41 11.74 -10.13
N PRO A 140 -11.85 12.03 -8.88
CA PRO A 140 -11.00 12.74 -7.94
C PRO A 140 -9.62 12.07 -7.77
N PRO A 141 -8.53 12.84 -7.59
CA PRO A 141 -7.21 12.27 -7.42
C PRO A 141 -7.10 11.44 -6.14
N LEU A 142 -6.60 10.22 -6.27
CA LEU A 142 -6.28 9.34 -5.15
C LEU A 142 -4.79 9.51 -4.81
N VAL A 143 -4.54 10.17 -3.69
CA VAL A 143 -3.20 10.45 -3.17
C VAL A 143 -2.74 9.29 -2.27
N LYS A 144 -1.58 8.71 -2.57
CA LYS A 144 -0.96 7.64 -1.80
C LYS A 144 0.47 8.05 -1.41
N PRO A 145 0.72 8.34 -0.13
CA PRO A 145 2.07 8.54 0.36
C PRO A 145 2.92 7.29 0.11
N LYS A 146 4.18 7.51 -0.23
CA LYS A 146 5.20 6.49 -0.43
C LYS A 146 6.45 6.86 0.32
N ALA A 147 7.04 5.88 0.98
CA ALA A 147 8.30 6.01 1.64
C ALA A 147 9.35 5.14 0.94
N VAL A 148 10.61 5.57 1.00
CA VAL A 148 11.73 4.84 0.38
C VAL A 148 11.98 3.48 1.04
N ASP A 149 11.48 3.29 2.26
CA ASP A 149 11.48 2.05 3.02
C ASP A 149 10.22 1.18 2.79
N ASP A 150 9.31 1.56 1.89
CA ASP A 150 8.17 0.72 1.46
C ASP A 150 8.61 -0.45 0.55
N VAL A 151 9.76 -1.07 0.85
CA VAL A 151 10.31 -2.22 0.14
C VAL A 151 9.99 -3.49 0.94
N PRO A 152 9.49 -4.57 0.30
CA PRO A 152 9.20 -5.81 1.01
C PRO A 152 10.46 -6.41 1.65
N ILE A 153 10.49 -6.46 2.98
CA ILE A 153 11.58 -7.11 3.74
C ILE A 153 11.39 -8.62 3.88
N VAL A 154 10.15 -9.09 3.76
CA VAL A 154 9.78 -10.51 3.80
C VAL A 154 8.77 -10.76 2.70
N THR A 155 9.03 -11.76 1.87
CA THR A 155 8.09 -12.25 0.86
C THR A 155 7.80 -13.70 1.16
N LEU A 156 6.51 -14.03 1.23
CA LEU A 156 6.03 -15.39 1.40
C LEU A 156 5.27 -15.78 0.14
N THR A 157 5.52 -16.99 -0.34
CA THR A 157 4.78 -17.56 -1.47
C THR A 157 4.00 -18.75 -0.93
N LEU A 158 2.68 -18.72 -1.07
CA LEU A 158 1.84 -19.87 -0.77
C LEU A 158 1.72 -20.71 -2.04
N TRP A 159 1.88 -22.02 -1.91
CA TRP A 159 1.81 -22.95 -3.03
C TRP A 159 1.22 -24.28 -2.56
N SER A 160 0.44 -24.91 -3.43
CA SER A 160 -0.20 -26.20 -3.16
C SER A 160 -0.37 -27.00 -4.45
N LYS A 161 -0.34 -28.34 -4.35
CA LYS A 161 -0.74 -29.25 -5.43
C LYS A 161 -2.24 -29.51 -5.45
N GLU A 162 -2.93 -29.27 -4.34
CA GLU A 162 -4.32 -29.65 -4.12
C GLU A 162 -5.28 -28.45 -4.16
N MET A 163 -4.77 -27.25 -3.87
CA MET A 163 -5.56 -26.01 -3.87
C MET A 163 -5.24 -25.21 -5.12
N ASP A 164 -6.27 -24.55 -5.68
CA ASP A 164 -6.08 -23.63 -6.79
C ASP A 164 -5.59 -22.26 -6.30
N ASP A 165 -5.30 -21.37 -7.26
CA ASP A 165 -4.77 -20.04 -6.99
C ASP A 165 -5.80 -19.10 -6.31
N SER A 166 -7.10 -19.41 -6.40
CA SER A 166 -8.14 -18.63 -5.74
C SER A 166 -8.28 -18.99 -4.27
N ASP A 167 -8.28 -20.30 -3.99
CA ASP A 167 -8.23 -20.85 -2.63
C ASP A 167 -6.96 -20.39 -1.89
N LEU A 168 -5.81 -20.44 -2.57
CA LEU A 168 -4.54 -19.94 -2.02
C LEU A 168 -4.58 -18.44 -1.74
N ARG A 169 -5.29 -17.65 -2.55
CA ARG A 169 -5.49 -16.23 -2.30
C ARG A 169 -6.37 -15.98 -1.07
N LEU A 170 -7.45 -16.75 -0.90
CA LEU A 170 -8.29 -16.67 0.30
C LEU A 170 -7.49 -17.01 1.56
N LEU A 171 -6.68 -18.07 1.49
CA LEU A 171 -5.75 -18.42 2.58
C LEU A 171 -4.74 -17.29 2.84
N SER A 172 -4.20 -16.69 1.78
CA SER A 172 -3.27 -15.55 1.87
C SER A 172 -3.89 -14.35 2.59
N LEU A 173 -5.20 -14.13 2.47
CA LEU A 173 -5.90 -13.06 3.19
C LEU A 173 -5.90 -13.29 4.71
N ASP A 174 -6.18 -14.53 5.17
CA ASP A 174 -6.11 -14.89 6.59
C ASP A 174 -4.66 -14.78 7.12
N VAL A 175 -3.69 -15.31 6.38
CA VAL A 175 -2.26 -15.22 6.73
C VAL A 175 -1.83 -13.75 6.82
N MET A 176 -2.18 -12.93 5.83
CA MET A 176 -1.89 -11.49 5.84
C MET A 176 -2.50 -10.79 7.06
N GLN A 177 -3.75 -11.11 7.42
CA GLN A 177 -4.41 -10.53 8.59
C GLN A 177 -3.69 -10.87 9.89
N ARG A 178 -3.20 -12.11 10.02
CA ARG A 178 -2.38 -12.53 11.18
C ARG A 178 -1.02 -11.83 11.22
N LEU A 179 -0.36 -11.68 10.07
CA LEU A 179 0.92 -10.98 9.96
C LEU A 179 0.80 -9.48 10.29
N LYS A 180 -0.32 -8.85 9.95
CA LYS A 180 -0.62 -7.46 10.34
C LYS A 180 -0.70 -7.26 11.85
N ALA A 181 -0.96 -8.31 12.65
CA ALA A 181 -0.99 -8.21 14.11
C ALA A 181 0.40 -8.14 14.75
N VAL A 182 1.47 -8.44 14.00
CA VAL A 182 2.85 -8.33 14.49
C VAL A 182 3.22 -6.84 14.66
N LYS A 183 3.89 -6.52 15.77
CA LYS A 183 4.29 -5.14 16.06
C LYS A 183 5.32 -4.66 15.04
N ASN A 184 5.19 -3.41 14.60
CA ASN A 184 6.05 -2.76 13.60
C ASN A 184 5.93 -3.35 12.18
N THR A 185 4.83 -4.02 11.85
CA THR A 185 4.51 -4.37 10.47
C THR A 185 3.91 -3.14 9.77
N SER A 186 4.47 -2.77 8.61
CA SER A 186 3.97 -1.68 7.76
C SER A 186 2.92 -2.21 6.76
N GLN A 187 3.02 -1.83 5.49
CA GLN A 187 2.16 -2.28 4.41
C GLN A 187 2.36 -3.78 4.13
N THR A 188 1.24 -4.51 4.01
CA THR A 188 1.21 -5.89 3.50
C THR A 188 0.25 -5.94 2.32
N PHE A 189 0.61 -6.73 1.31
CA PHE A 189 -0.16 -6.89 0.08
C PHE A 189 0.00 -8.31 -0.44
N ILE A 190 -0.95 -8.74 -1.25
CA ILE A 190 -0.95 -10.05 -1.91
C ILE A 190 -0.76 -9.82 -3.40
N THR A 191 0.22 -10.50 -3.97
CA THR A 191 0.50 -10.52 -5.41
C THR A 191 0.17 -11.90 -5.94
N GLY A 192 -0.53 -11.98 -7.08
CA GLY A 192 -0.99 -13.26 -7.61
C GLY A 192 -2.30 -13.75 -6.99
N GLY A 193 -2.72 -14.94 -7.43
CA GLY A 193 -4.02 -15.52 -7.16
C GLY A 193 -5.20 -14.75 -7.74
N ARG A 194 -6.20 -15.46 -8.28
CA ARG A 194 -7.44 -14.85 -8.76
C ARG A 194 -8.40 -14.61 -7.58
N PRO A 195 -8.87 -13.38 -7.34
CA PRO A 195 -9.90 -13.16 -6.33
C PRO A 195 -11.21 -13.82 -6.76
N GLU A 196 -11.93 -14.40 -5.80
CA GLU A 196 -13.31 -14.84 -6.00
C GLU A 196 -14.21 -13.65 -6.38
N GLN A 197 -15.06 -13.85 -7.37
CA GLN A 197 -16.04 -12.86 -7.82
C GLN A 197 -17.32 -13.53 -8.31
N ILE A 198 -18.44 -12.82 -8.19
CA ILE A 198 -19.67 -13.21 -8.89
C ILE A 198 -19.74 -12.41 -10.19
N ARG A 199 -19.72 -13.12 -11.31
CA ARG A 199 -19.79 -12.56 -12.66
C ARG A 199 -21.19 -12.73 -13.22
N VAL A 200 -21.75 -11.63 -13.74
CA VAL A 200 -23.04 -11.63 -14.42
C VAL A 200 -22.79 -11.48 -15.92
N GLU A 201 -22.92 -12.58 -16.65
CA GLU A 201 -22.74 -12.64 -18.11
C GLU A 201 -24.09 -12.41 -18.80
N VAL A 202 -24.28 -11.21 -19.31
CA VAL A 202 -25.57 -10.76 -19.84
C VAL A 202 -25.73 -11.16 -21.30
N ASP A 203 -26.89 -11.72 -21.67
CA ASP A 203 -27.27 -12.02 -23.05
C ASP A 203 -28.00 -10.82 -23.67
N PRO A 204 -27.38 -10.08 -24.63
CA PRO A 204 -28.01 -8.91 -25.23
C PRO A 204 -29.31 -9.23 -25.98
N ALA A 205 -29.44 -10.44 -26.54
CA ALA A 205 -30.64 -10.85 -27.26
C ALA A 205 -31.82 -11.08 -26.31
N ARG A 206 -31.57 -11.68 -25.14
CA ARG A 206 -32.60 -11.85 -24.09
C ARG A 206 -33.04 -10.50 -23.53
N LEU A 207 -32.10 -9.61 -23.20
CA LEU A 207 -32.42 -8.24 -22.76
C LEU A 207 -33.32 -7.51 -23.76
N ALA A 208 -32.95 -7.53 -25.04
CA ALA A 208 -33.75 -6.90 -26.10
C ALA A 208 -35.14 -7.55 -26.22
N GLY A 209 -35.22 -8.87 -26.11
CA GLY A 209 -36.49 -9.62 -26.10
C GLY A 209 -37.43 -9.21 -24.97
N PHE A 210 -36.89 -8.78 -23.83
CA PHE A 210 -37.67 -8.25 -22.69
C PHE A 210 -37.83 -6.73 -22.68
N ASN A 211 -37.24 -6.00 -23.64
CA ASN A 211 -37.18 -4.54 -23.65
C ASN A 211 -36.52 -3.95 -22.39
N LEU A 212 -35.49 -4.63 -21.91
CA LEU A 212 -34.66 -4.21 -20.78
C LEU A 212 -33.31 -3.70 -21.27
N THR A 213 -32.73 -2.75 -20.54
CA THR A 213 -31.38 -2.23 -20.83
C THR A 213 -30.34 -2.83 -19.88
N LEU A 214 -29.08 -2.84 -20.32
CA LEU A 214 -27.96 -3.25 -19.46
C LEU A 214 -27.83 -2.34 -18.22
N ASP A 215 -28.12 -1.05 -18.38
CA ASP A 215 -28.10 -0.07 -17.30
C ASP A 215 -29.17 -0.36 -16.23
N GLN A 216 -30.38 -0.74 -16.65
CA GLN A 216 -31.44 -1.17 -15.72
C GLN A 216 -31.00 -2.39 -14.90
N LEU A 217 -30.41 -3.40 -15.55
CA LEU A 217 -29.89 -4.57 -14.86
C LEU A 217 -28.79 -4.20 -13.86
N ALA A 218 -27.81 -3.38 -14.27
CA ALA A 218 -26.74 -2.92 -13.41
C ALA A 218 -27.27 -2.14 -12.20
N HIS A 219 -28.22 -1.24 -12.42
CA HIS A 219 -28.87 -0.48 -11.35
C HIS A 219 -29.61 -1.41 -10.38
N THR A 220 -30.41 -2.36 -10.88
CA THR A 220 -31.12 -3.35 -10.05
C THR A 220 -30.16 -4.08 -9.12
N ILE A 221 -29.07 -4.64 -9.65
CA ILE A 221 -28.06 -5.36 -8.85
C ILE A 221 -27.42 -4.42 -7.81
N SER A 222 -27.00 -3.22 -8.22
CA SER A 222 -26.36 -2.27 -7.31
C SER A 222 -27.27 -1.78 -6.18
N SER A 223 -28.56 -1.61 -6.47
CA SER A 223 -29.55 -1.14 -5.50
C SER A 223 -30.03 -2.22 -4.53
N ALA A 224 -29.95 -3.49 -4.94
CA ALA A 224 -30.34 -4.63 -4.12
C ALA A 224 -29.23 -5.04 -3.13
N ASN A 225 -27.96 -4.71 -3.42
CA ASN A 225 -26.84 -5.07 -2.56
C ASN A 225 -26.62 -4.07 -1.42
N GLY A 226 -27.60 -3.95 -0.53
CA GLY A 226 -27.53 -3.01 0.57
C GLY A 226 -28.50 -3.35 1.69
N GLU A 227 -28.13 -2.90 2.88
CA GLU A 227 -28.96 -2.91 4.07
C GLU A 227 -29.18 -1.45 4.50
N LEU A 228 -30.41 -1.11 4.84
CA LEU A 228 -30.83 0.21 5.29
C LEU A 228 -31.40 0.11 6.70
N ASP A 229 -31.01 1.04 7.55
CA ASP A 229 -31.60 1.23 8.86
C ASP A 229 -33.02 1.80 8.72
N ALA A 230 -34.02 1.06 9.17
CA ALA A 230 -35.43 1.44 9.16
C ALA A 230 -35.89 2.07 10.49
N GLY A 231 -34.98 2.25 11.45
CA GLY A 231 -35.21 2.79 12.78
C GLY A 231 -35.40 1.71 13.84
N SER A 232 -35.84 2.10 15.03
CA SER A 232 -36.01 1.18 16.16
C SER A 232 -37.48 1.05 16.59
N ILE A 233 -37.88 -0.13 17.02
CA ILE A 233 -39.16 -0.40 17.66
C ILE A 233 -38.96 -0.68 19.15
N GLU A 234 -39.70 0.04 20.00
CA GLU A 234 -39.74 -0.24 21.43
C GLU A 234 -40.90 -1.19 21.75
N SER A 235 -40.61 -2.26 22.48
CA SER A 235 -41.62 -3.18 23.00
C SER A 235 -41.32 -3.52 24.46
N GLY A 236 -42.21 -3.09 25.36
CA GLY A 236 -42.05 -3.27 26.81
C GLY A 236 -40.87 -2.48 27.38
N LYS A 237 -39.80 -3.19 27.78
CA LYS A 237 -38.55 -2.60 28.30
C LYS A 237 -37.36 -2.82 27.35
N SER A 238 -37.62 -3.21 26.11
CA SER A 238 -36.60 -3.53 25.11
C SER A 238 -36.81 -2.67 23.86
N SER A 239 -35.71 -2.19 23.29
CA SER A 239 -35.68 -1.54 21.98
C SER A 239 -35.00 -2.48 20.99
N PHE A 240 -35.55 -2.61 19.80
CA PHE A 240 -35.03 -3.42 18.72
C PHE A 240 -34.77 -2.53 17.51
N ASP A 241 -33.54 -2.54 17.00
CA ASP A 241 -33.23 -1.90 15.73
C ASP A 241 -33.80 -2.76 14.58
N VAL A 242 -34.42 -2.10 13.61
CA VAL A 242 -35.07 -2.71 12.46
C VAL A 242 -34.28 -2.32 11.22
N TYR A 243 -33.79 -3.33 10.51
CA TYR A 243 -33.09 -3.16 9.24
C TYR A 243 -33.93 -3.71 8.10
N THR A 244 -33.79 -3.13 6.91
CA THR A 244 -34.44 -3.58 5.67
C THR A 244 -33.42 -3.78 4.56
N GLY A 245 -33.66 -4.76 3.70
CA GLY A 245 -32.70 -5.21 2.70
C GLY A 245 -31.70 -6.24 3.25
N SER A 246 -30.78 -6.66 2.39
CA SER A 246 -29.73 -7.62 2.72
C SER A 246 -28.63 -7.56 1.68
N PHE A 247 -27.38 -7.74 2.10
CA PHE A 247 -26.28 -7.93 1.16
C PHE A 247 -26.43 -9.24 0.37
N LEU A 248 -26.09 -9.18 -0.91
CA LEU A 248 -26.03 -10.35 -1.79
C LEU A 248 -24.76 -11.14 -1.47
N LYS A 249 -24.90 -12.45 -1.26
CA LYS A 249 -23.79 -13.31 -0.81
C LYS A 249 -23.42 -14.38 -1.84
N THR A 250 -24.40 -14.87 -2.58
CA THR A 250 -24.25 -16.01 -3.49
C THR A 250 -24.71 -15.65 -4.90
N ALA A 251 -24.28 -16.42 -5.91
CA ALA A 251 -24.84 -16.28 -7.26
C ALA A 251 -26.37 -16.39 -7.27
N SER A 252 -26.95 -17.30 -6.47
CA SER A 252 -28.40 -17.47 -6.38
C SER A 252 -29.14 -16.25 -5.85
N ASP A 253 -28.52 -15.43 -4.98
CA ASP A 253 -29.14 -14.18 -4.51
C ASP A 253 -29.31 -13.21 -5.68
N ILE A 254 -28.30 -13.12 -6.56
CA ILE A 254 -28.32 -12.26 -7.74
C ILE A 254 -29.30 -12.80 -8.80
N GLU A 255 -29.30 -14.11 -9.05
CA GLU A 255 -30.20 -14.76 -10.03
C GLU A 255 -31.68 -14.48 -9.74
N ASN A 256 -32.05 -14.43 -8.46
CA ASN A 256 -33.43 -14.22 -8.01
C ASN A 256 -33.82 -12.74 -7.89
N LEU A 257 -32.93 -11.81 -8.27
CA LEU A 257 -33.30 -10.40 -8.31
C LEU A 257 -34.28 -10.12 -9.44
N VAL A 258 -35.31 -9.34 -9.12
CA VAL A 258 -36.34 -8.91 -10.06
C VAL A 258 -35.88 -7.64 -10.76
N ILE A 259 -35.77 -7.70 -12.09
CA ILE A 259 -35.40 -6.53 -12.90
C ILE A 259 -36.66 -5.74 -13.29
N GLY A 260 -37.77 -6.43 -13.55
CA GLY A 260 -39.01 -5.80 -13.95
C GLY A 260 -40.14 -6.79 -14.20
N THR A 261 -41.20 -6.31 -14.84
CA THR A 261 -42.34 -7.13 -15.23
C THR A 261 -42.70 -6.88 -16.69
N LYS A 262 -43.12 -7.93 -17.41
CA LYS A 262 -43.62 -7.83 -18.79
C LYS A 262 -44.87 -8.70 -18.95
N GLY A 263 -45.98 -8.07 -19.35
CA GLY A 263 -47.25 -8.78 -19.54
C GLY A 263 -47.77 -9.49 -18.29
N GLY A 264 -47.47 -8.97 -17.09
CA GLY A 264 -47.86 -9.58 -15.81
C GLY A 264 -46.93 -10.70 -15.32
N SER A 265 -45.90 -11.07 -16.09
CA SER A 265 -44.85 -12.00 -15.66
C SER A 265 -43.65 -11.23 -15.09
N VAL A 266 -43.11 -11.71 -13.99
CA VAL A 266 -41.90 -11.17 -13.35
C VAL A 266 -40.67 -11.66 -14.13
N ILE A 267 -39.71 -10.76 -14.36
CA ILE A 267 -38.45 -11.06 -15.04
C ILE A 267 -37.31 -10.97 -14.03
N TYR A 268 -36.57 -12.06 -13.92
CA TYR A 268 -35.43 -12.22 -13.03
C TYR A 268 -34.11 -12.03 -13.76
N VAL A 269 -33.00 -11.86 -13.02
CA VAL A 269 -31.65 -11.80 -13.60
C VAL A 269 -31.32 -13.06 -14.38
N ARG A 270 -31.65 -14.24 -13.85
CA ARG A 270 -31.46 -15.53 -14.55
C ARG A 270 -32.17 -15.62 -15.91
N ASP A 271 -33.19 -14.81 -16.16
CA ASP A 271 -33.91 -14.83 -17.44
C ASP A 271 -33.15 -14.08 -18.54
N VAL A 272 -32.17 -13.24 -18.18
CA VAL A 272 -31.43 -12.37 -19.11
C VAL A 272 -29.91 -12.45 -18.99
N ALA A 273 -29.39 -13.13 -17.97
CA ALA A 273 -27.96 -13.28 -17.72
C ALA A 273 -27.64 -14.60 -17.03
N ASP A 274 -26.46 -15.15 -17.32
CA ASP A 274 -25.88 -16.27 -16.59
C ASP A 274 -25.05 -15.72 -15.42
N VAL A 275 -25.32 -16.18 -14.21
CA VAL A 275 -24.63 -15.72 -12.99
C VAL A 275 -23.66 -16.80 -12.54
N ILE A 276 -22.38 -16.50 -12.59
CA ILE A 276 -21.29 -17.45 -12.33
C ILE A 276 -20.52 -16.97 -11.10
N GLU A 277 -20.47 -17.81 -10.07
CA GLU A 277 -19.62 -17.61 -8.91
C GLU A 277 -18.30 -18.38 -9.11
N GLY A 278 -17.17 -17.67 -9.04
CA GLY A 278 -15.87 -18.30 -9.16
C GLY A 278 -14.71 -17.31 -9.32
N PRO A 279 -13.51 -17.82 -9.60
CA PRO A 279 -12.31 -16.99 -9.71
C PRO A 279 -12.43 -15.96 -10.82
N GLN A 280 -11.85 -14.78 -10.58
CA GLN A 280 -11.74 -13.73 -11.60
C GLN A 280 -10.99 -14.22 -12.84
N GLU A 281 -11.29 -13.65 -14.00
CA GLU A 281 -10.48 -13.81 -15.21
C GLU A 281 -9.00 -13.53 -14.96
N THR A 282 -8.13 -14.38 -15.52
CA THR A 282 -6.69 -14.31 -15.29
C THR A 282 -6.10 -13.02 -15.86
N LYS A 283 -5.67 -12.11 -14.97
CA LYS A 283 -4.98 -10.87 -15.35
C LYS A 283 -3.48 -10.91 -15.09
N ASN A 284 -3.07 -11.59 -14.03
CA ASN A 284 -1.69 -11.74 -13.60
C ASN A 284 -1.45 -13.21 -13.20
N VAL A 285 -0.26 -13.71 -13.45
CA VAL A 285 0.16 -15.06 -13.05
C VAL A 285 1.44 -14.94 -12.23
N VAL A 286 1.47 -15.62 -11.09
CA VAL A 286 2.69 -15.83 -10.30
C VAL A 286 3.00 -17.32 -10.36
N SER A 287 4.25 -17.65 -10.64
CA SER A 287 4.72 -19.04 -10.69
C SER A 287 5.86 -19.19 -9.71
N PHE A 288 5.85 -20.30 -8.97
CA PHE A 288 6.87 -20.61 -7.98
C PHE A 288 7.63 -21.88 -8.38
N TYR A 289 8.96 -21.77 -8.41
CA TYR A 289 9.85 -22.85 -8.81
C TYR A 289 10.88 -23.11 -7.72
N THR A 290 11.17 -24.38 -7.44
CA THR A 290 12.37 -24.72 -6.66
C THR A 290 13.61 -24.64 -7.53
N GLY A 291 14.67 -24.04 -7.01
CA GLY A 291 15.98 -24.04 -7.67
C GLY A 291 16.69 -25.39 -7.59
N PRO A 292 17.74 -25.62 -8.42
CA PRO A 292 18.51 -26.87 -8.44
C PRO A 292 19.20 -27.25 -7.12
N ALA A 293 19.33 -26.29 -6.19
CA ALA A 293 19.95 -26.48 -4.88
C ALA A 293 18.95 -26.89 -3.78
N TYR A 294 17.67 -27.15 -4.12
CA TYR A 294 16.67 -27.57 -3.15
C TYR A 294 16.99 -28.98 -2.61
N GLN A 295 17.29 -29.06 -1.31
CA GLN A 295 17.60 -30.31 -0.60
C GLN A 295 16.43 -30.81 0.27
N GLY A 296 15.24 -30.21 0.11
CA GLY A 296 14.04 -30.59 0.86
C GLY A 296 13.33 -31.81 0.28
N ASP A 297 12.11 -32.04 0.73
CA ASP A 297 11.33 -33.21 0.30
C ASP A 297 10.96 -33.12 -1.19
N THR A 298 11.46 -34.07 -1.98
CA THR A 298 11.20 -34.18 -3.42
C THR A 298 9.72 -34.39 -3.77
N SER A 299 8.87 -34.76 -2.81
CA SER A 299 7.42 -34.90 -3.01
C SER A 299 6.69 -33.54 -3.01
N LEU A 300 7.27 -32.51 -2.39
CA LEU A 300 6.75 -31.14 -2.26
C LEU A 300 7.62 -30.14 -3.01
N VAL A 301 7.90 -30.45 -4.28
CA VAL A 301 8.70 -29.61 -5.17
C VAL A 301 7.76 -28.72 -6.00
N PRO A 302 7.70 -27.40 -5.72
CA PRO A 302 7.12 -26.42 -6.62
C PRO A 302 7.71 -26.51 -8.03
N ASP A 303 6.83 -26.76 -9.00
CA ASP A 303 7.12 -27.06 -10.40
C ASP A 303 6.68 -25.94 -11.37
N GLY A 304 6.29 -24.78 -10.83
CA GLY A 304 5.77 -23.67 -11.62
C GLY A 304 4.25 -23.61 -11.69
N ALA A 305 3.52 -24.51 -11.02
CA ALA A 305 2.07 -24.36 -10.87
C ALA A 305 1.71 -22.98 -10.29
N PRO A 306 0.55 -22.41 -10.68
CA PRO A 306 0.15 -21.06 -10.26
C PRO A 306 0.14 -20.94 -8.74
N ALA A 307 0.73 -19.85 -8.24
CA ALA A 307 0.83 -19.50 -6.83
C ALA A 307 0.12 -18.16 -6.54
#